data_AF-A0AA90P798-F1
#
_entry.id   AF-A0AA90P798-F1
#
_cell.length_a   1.000
_cell.length_b   1.000
_cell.length_c   1.000
_cell.angle_alpha   90.00
_cell.angle_beta   90.00
_cell.angle_gamma   90.00
#
_symmetry.space_group_name_H-M   'P 1'
#
loop_
_entity.id
_entity.type
_entity.pdbx_description
1 polymer ?
#
loop_
_entity_poly.entity_id
_entity_poly.type
_entity_poly.pdbx_seq_one_letter_code
_entity_poly.pdbx_strand_id
1 'polypeptide(L)'
;MTSKEEILDNKQILHSFAKWLMGQNKSDGTIKTYVGVISQLLQWFKDEAEEIEKSHVQTYLDDMEQSNKSGGTIEKHYSAITMFSRFL
;
A
#
# COMPACT_ATOMS: atom_id res chain seq x y z
N MET A 1 8.20 -18.68 1.82
CA MET A 1 7.15 -19.31 1.00
C MET A 1 5.88 -18.54 1.33
N THR A 2 5.43 -17.63 0.46
CA THR A 2 4.17 -16.90 0.69
C THR A 2 3.03 -17.92 0.66
N SER A 3 2.26 -18.02 1.73
CA SER A 3 1.17 -18.99 1.84
C SER A 3 -0.01 -18.58 0.95
N LYS A 4 -0.84 -19.54 0.51
CA LYS A 4 -2.04 -19.21 -0.31
C LYS A 4 -3.08 -18.38 0.46
N GLU A 5 -3.04 -18.43 1.79
CA GLU A 5 -3.96 -17.73 2.69
C GLU A 5 -3.61 -16.24 2.77
N GLU A 6 -2.33 -15.88 2.95
CA GLU A 6 -1.83 -14.48 2.88
C GLU A 6 -2.18 -13.78 1.55
N ILE A 7 -2.10 -14.51 0.43
CA ILE A 7 -2.41 -13.96 -0.91
C ILE A 7 -3.91 -13.68 -1.04
N LEU A 8 -4.77 -14.48 -0.40
CA LEU A 8 -6.21 -14.30 -0.43
C LEU A 8 -6.61 -13.09 0.42
N ASP A 9 -6.00 -12.94 1.59
CA ASP A 9 -6.27 -11.84 2.51
C ASP A 9 -5.87 -10.47 1.92
N ASN A 10 -4.65 -10.38 1.37
CA ASN A 10 -4.18 -9.16 0.71
C ASN A 10 -5.10 -8.70 -0.45
N LYS A 11 -5.72 -9.63 -1.18
CA LYS A 11 -6.69 -9.26 -2.23
C LYS A 11 -7.99 -8.72 -1.66
N GLN A 12 -8.45 -9.26 -0.54
CA GLN A 12 -9.66 -8.80 0.11
C GLN A 12 -9.47 -7.38 0.66
N ILE A 13 -8.36 -7.12 1.34
CA ILE A 13 -8.10 -5.79 1.90
C ILE A 13 -7.89 -4.73 0.82
N LEU A 14 -7.19 -5.06 -0.28
CA LEU A 14 -7.05 -4.16 -1.43
C LEU A 14 -8.39 -3.83 -2.09
N HIS A 15 -9.30 -4.81 -2.19
CA HIS A 15 -10.64 -4.59 -2.73
C HIS A 15 -11.50 -3.74 -1.78
N SER A 16 -11.43 -3.97 -0.48
CA SER A 16 -12.10 -3.14 0.53
C SER A 16 -11.58 -1.70 0.52
N PHE A 17 -10.26 -1.53 0.40
CA PHE A 17 -9.64 -0.22 0.28
C PHE A 17 -10.10 0.52 -0.99
N ALA A 18 -10.16 -0.17 -2.14
CA ALA A 18 -10.66 0.41 -3.38
C ALA A 18 -12.11 0.92 -3.23
N LYS A 19 -12.99 0.13 -2.62
CA LYS A 19 -14.39 0.54 -2.34
C LYS A 19 -14.45 1.74 -1.39
N TRP A 20 -13.62 1.74 -0.36
CA TRP A 20 -13.56 2.88 0.56
C TRP A 20 -13.11 4.15 -0.16
N LEU A 21 -12.10 4.09 -1.03
CA LEU A 21 -11.64 5.24 -1.83
C LEU A 21 -12.72 5.77 -2.79
N MET A 22 -13.58 4.90 -3.34
CA MET A 22 -14.76 5.32 -4.11
C MET A 22 -15.71 6.14 -3.23
N GLY A 23 -15.96 5.70 -2.00
CA GLY A 23 -16.73 6.46 -1.00
C GLY A 23 -16.08 7.81 -0.62
N GLN A 24 -14.75 7.92 -0.75
CA GLN A 24 -13.99 9.17 -0.59
C GLN A 24 -13.94 10.05 -1.86
N ASN A 25 -14.79 9.76 -2.86
CA ASN A 25 -14.89 10.46 -4.14
C ASN A 25 -13.54 10.60 -4.88
N LYS A 26 -12.66 9.59 -4.77
CA LYS A 26 -11.39 9.58 -5.50
C LYS A 26 -11.62 9.17 -6.95
N SER A 27 -10.86 9.75 -7.88
CA SER A 27 -10.93 9.38 -9.30
C SER A 27 -10.45 7.95 -9.52
N ASP A 28 -10.91 7.30 -10.59
CA ASP A 28 -10.44 5.96 -10.98
C ASP A 28 -8.92 5.87 -11.11
N GLY A 29 -8.29 6.93 -11.63
CA GLY A 29 -6.83 7.02 -11.76
C GLY A 29 -6.12 7.05 -10.40
N THR A 30 -6.68 7.80 -9.45
CA THR A 30 -6.17 7.85 -8.07
C THR A 30 -6.39 6.51 -7.36
N ILE A 31 -7.57 5.88 -7.52
CA ILE A 31 -7.87 4.58 -6.93
C ILE A 31 -6.88 3.52 -7.44
N LYS A 32 -6.69 3.42 -8.75
CA LYS A 32 -5.71 2.50 -9.37
C LYS A 32 -4.30 2.75 -8.85
N THR A 33 -3.91 4.02 -8.72
CA THR A 33 -2.59 4.40 -8.21
C THR A 33 -2.43 3.95 -6.76
N TYR A 34 -3.38 4.26 -5.88
CA TYR A 34 -3.27 3.94 -4.46
C TYR A 34 -3.32 2.43 -4.22
N VAL A 35 -4.26 1.71 -4.85
CA VAL A 35 -4.33 0.25 -4.76
C VAL A 35 -3.04 -0.40 -5.27
N GLY A 36 -2.49 0.11 -6.38
CA GLY A 36 -1.22 -0.38 -6.92
C GLY A 36 -0.02 -0.15 -6.00
N VAL A 37 0.02 0.97 -5.26
CA VAL A 37 1.05 1.20 -4.25
C VAL A 37 0.88 0.24 -3.09
N ILE A 38 -0.33 0.12 -2.52
CA ILE A 38 -0.54 -0.74 -1.35
C ILE A 38 -0.27 -2.20 -1.69
N SER A 39 -0.61 -2.64 -2.90
CA SER A 39 -0.23 -3.97 -3.37
C SER A 39 1.29 -4.19 -3.38
N GLN A 40 2.07 -3.17 -3.73
CA GLN A 40 3.54 -3.26 -3.69
C GLN A 40 4.09 -3.26 -2.26
N LEU A 41 3.51 -2.44 -1.37
CA LEU A 41 3.88 -2.45 0.04
C LEU A 41 3.62 -3.82 0.67
N LEU A 42 2.43 -4.41 0.47
CA LEU A 42 2.08 -5.72 1.02
C LEU A 42 2.98 -6.83 0.47
N GLN A 43 3.32 -6.76 -0.82
CA GLN A 43 4.28 -7.69 -1.42
C GLN A 43 5.69 -7.57 -0.83
N TRP A 44 6.10 -6.34 -0.48
CA TRP A 44 7.39 -6.07 0.16
C TRP A 44 7.42 -6.51 1.62
N PHE A 45 6.35 -6.22 2.37
CA PHE A 45 6.24 -6.47 3.81
C PHE A 45 6.16 -7.97 4.13
N LYS A 46 5.51 -8.76 3.27
CA LYS A 46 5.31 -10.22 3.40
C LYS A 46 4.50 -10.69 4.61
N ASP A 47 4.15 -9.80 5.53
CA ASP A 47 3.27 -10.02 6.66
C ASP A 47 1.88 -9.38 6.42
N GLU A 48 0.98 -9.50 7.41
CA GLU A 48 -0.40 -9.03 7.31
C GLU A 48 -0.50 -7.50 7.32
N ALA A 49 -1.48 -6.97 6.57
CA ALA A 49 -1.65 -5.52 6.42
C ALA A 49 -1.95 -4.79 7.75
N GLU A 50 -2.59 -5.49 8.69
CA GLU A 50 -2.95 -4.98 10.01
C GLU A 50 -1.72 -4.82 10.94
N GLU A 51 -0.60 -5.45 10.61
CA GLU A 51 0.67 -5.37 11.35
C GLU A 51 1.60 -4.25 10.84
N ILE A 52 1.14 -3.44 9.88
CA ILE A 52 1.95 -2.35 9.32
C ILE A 52 2.10 -1.21 10.34
N GLU A 53 3.25 -1.17 11.00
CA GLU A 53 3.69 -0.08 11.85
C GLU A 53 4.41 1.04 11.07
N LYS A 54 4.56 2.21 11.72
CA LYS A 54 5.30 3.35 11.16
C LYS A 54 6.75 3.02 10.80
N SER A 55 7.40 2.15 11.58
CA SER A 55 8.77 1.65 11.35
C SER A 55 8.87 0.87 10.03
N HIS A 56 7.87 0.06 9.72
CA HIS A 56 7.79 -0.70 8.46
C HIS A 56 7.63 0.23 7.26
N VAL A 57 6.79 1.28 7.39
CA VAL A 57 6.65 2.31 6.36
C VAL A 57 7.96 3.05 6.12
N GLN A 58 8.68 3.46 7.16
CA GLN A 58 9.97 4.13 7.00
C GLN A 58 10.98 3.21 6.29
N THR A 59 11.09 1.96 6.74
CA THR A 59 12.01 0.96 6.14
C THR A 59 11.69 0.73 4.65
N TYR A 60 10.41 0.68 4.29
CA TYR A 60 9.98 0.56 2.90
C TYR A 60 10.41 1.77 2.05
N LEU A 61 10.25 2.99 2.56
CA LEU A 61 10.63 4.20 1.83
C LEU A 61 12.16 4.33 1.70
N ASP A 62 12.91 3.92 2.72
CA ASP A 62 14.37 3.88 2.69
C ASP A 62 14.86 2.87 1.64
N ASP A 63 14.23 1.69 1.53
CA ASP A 63 14.53 0.70 0.49
C ASP A 63 14.22 1.24 -0.93
N MET A 64 13.15 2.02 -1.08
CA MET A 64 12.85 2.70 -2.34
C MET A 64 13.93 3.73 -2.72
N GLU A 65 14.42 4.50 -1.75
CA GLU A 65 15.49 5.47 -1.97
C GLU A 65 16.80 4.77 -2.34
N GLN A 66 17.18 3.71 -1.61
CA GLN A 66 18.35 2.87 -1.90
C GLN A 66 18.25 2.21 -3.28
N SER A 67 17.02 1.93 -3.74
CA SER A 67 16.72 1.42 -5.08
C SER A 67 16.64 2.50 -6.16
N ASN A 68 17.12 3.72 -5.89
CA ASN A 68 17.14 4.88 -6.81
C ASN A 68 15.75 5.27 -7.36
N LYS A 69 14.67 5.07 -6.59
CA LYS A 69 13.37 5.62 -6.96
C LYS A 69 13.39 7.15 -6.83
N SER A 70 12.72 7.84 -7.75
CA SER A 70 12.65 9.30 -7.71
C SER A 70 11.84 9.79 -6.50
N GLY A 71 12.15 10.98 -5.98
CA GLY A 71 11.40 11.59 -4.89
C GLY A 71 9.90 11.70 -5.17
N GLY A 72 9.49 12.01 -6.40
CA GLY A 72 8.07 12.01 -6.78
C GLY A 72 7.40 10.63 -6.77
N THR A 73 8.18 9.55 -6.93
CA THR A 73 7.68 8.18 -6.77
C THR A 73 7.54 7.83 -5.29
N ILE A 74 8.54 8.17 -4.48
CA ILE A 74 8.52 7.96 -3.01
C ILE A 74 7.35 8.72 -2.37
N GLU A 75 7.15 9.99 -2.74
CA GLU A 75 6.05 10.82 -2.24
C GLU A 75 4.67 10.24 -2.59
N LYS A 76 4.53 9.71 -3.81
CA LYS A 76 3.30 9.03 -4.24
C LYS A 76 3.03 7.78 -3.41
N HIS A 77 4.07 7.03 -3.08
CA HIS A 77 3.93 5.85 -2.24
C HIS A 77 3.52 6.26 -0.82
N TYR A 78 4.24 7.22 -0.23
CA TYR A 78 3.92 7.75 1.10
C TYR A 78 2.49 8.29 1.21
N SER A 79 2.03 9.04 0.19
CA SER A 79 0.66 9.56 0.12
C SER A 79 -0.39 8.45 0.10
N ALA A 80 -0.17 7.39 -0.68
CA ALA A 80 -1.09 6.25 -0.74
C ALA A 80 -1.10 5.47 0.58
N ILE A 81 0.06 5.27 1.20
CA ILE A 81 0.20 4.60 2.51
C ILE A 81 -0.52 5.40 3.61
N THR A 82 -0.37 6.71 3.61
CA THR A 82 -1.09 7.61 4.54
C THR A 82 -2.61 7.53 4.35
N MET A 83 -3.07 7.34 3.12
CA MET A 83 -4.50 7.15 2.85
C MET A 83 -4.99 5.76 3.27
N PHE A 84 -4.14 4.73 3.15
CA PHE A 84 -4.44 3.38 3.61
C PHE A 84 -4.49 3.30 5.14
N SER A 85 -3.62 4.01 5.85
CA SER A 85 -3.66 4.07 7.32
C SER A 85 -4.88 4.79 7.89
N ARG A 86 -5.65 5.50 7.06
CA ARG A 86 -6.95 6.10 7.44
C ARG A 86 -8.12 5.16 7.14
N PHE A 87 -7.88 4.15 6.32
CA PHE A 87 -8.87 3.14 5.94
C PHE A 87 -8.91 2.01 6.97
N LEU A 88 -7.72 1.55 7.42
CA LEU A 88 -7.57 0.67 8.59
C LEU A 88 -8.12 1.37 9.84
#